data_AF-A0A6V7ITT9-F1
#
_entry.id   AF-A0A6V7ITT9-F1
#
_cell.length_a   1.000
_cell.length_b   1.000
_cell.length_c   1.000
_cell.angle_alpha   90.00
_cell.angle_beta   90.00
_cell.angle_gamma   90.00
#
_symmetry.space_group_name_H-M   'P 1'
#
loop_
_entity.id
_entity.type
_entity.pdbx_description
1 polymer ?
#
loop_
_entity_poly.entity_id
_entity_poly.type
_entity_poly.pdbx_seq_one_letter_code
_entity_poly.pdbx_strand_id
1 'polypeptide(L)'
;FFWELGGYDPGLDIWGGEQYELSFKIWQCGGQMYDAPCSRVGHIYRKFPPFPNPGRGDFLGRNYKRVAEVWMDEYAEFIYKRRPHLRSLDPGDLTEQKALRQKLHCKPFKWFMEKIAYDLVEIYPPIEPDDFAYGEIRNIGAPEMCLDSKKRRKDEE
;
A
#
# COMPACT_ATOMS: atom_id res chain seq x y z
N PHE A 1 25.05 -5.52 4.24
CA PHE A 1 23.62 -5.31 4.55
C PHE A 1 22.68 -5.34 3.35
N PHE A 2 22.69 -4.38 2.40
CA PHE A 2 21.69 -4.37 1.29
C PHE A 2 21.61 -5.69 0.50
N TRP A 3 22.77 -6.26 0.14
CA TRP A 3 22.83 -7.55 -0.55
C TRP A 3 22.55 -8.76 0.35
N GLU A 4 22.72 -8.63 1.66
CA GLU A 4 22.32 -9.68 2.62
C GLU A 4 20.78 -9.78 2.69
N LEU A 5 20.07 -8.65 2.49
CA LEU A 5 18.60 -8.62 2.34
C LEU A 5 18.12 -9.07 0.95
N GLY A 6 19.03 -9.48 0.06
CA GLY A 6 18.70 -9.88 -1.31
C GLY A 6 18.35 -8.72 -2.25
N GLY A 7 18.67 -7.46 -1.88
CA GLY A 7 18.31 -6.29 -2.67
C GLY A 7 16.80 -6.12 -2.85
N TYR A 8 16.39 -5.56 -3.99
CA TYR A 8 14.98 -5.50 -4.40
C TYR A 8 14.53 -6.81 -5.05
N ASP A 9 13.25 -7.14 -4.93
CA ASP A 9 12.63 -8.22 -5.70
C ASP A 9 12.78 -7.91 -7.21
N PRO A 10 13.53 -8.74 -7.96
CA PRO A 10 13.77 -8.50 -9.39
C PRO A 10 12.49 -8.64 -10.23
N GLY A 11 11.41 -9.17 -9.66
CA GLY A 11 10.09 -9.25 -10.30
C GLY A 11 9.26 -7.97 -10.23
N LEU A 12 9.71 -6.93 -9.51
CA LEU A 12 9.05 -5.63 -9.47
C LEU A 12 9.25 -4.86 -10.78
N ASP A 13 8.14 -4.37 -11.34
CA ASP A 13 8.13 -3.66 -12.61
C ASP A 13 8.08 -2.14 -12.42
N ILE A 14 9.00 -1.41 -13.04
CA ILE A 14 8.95 0.04 -13.33
C ILE A 14 8.90 0.94 -12.09
N TRP A 15 7.79 0.94 -11.36
CA TRP A 15 7.57 1.80 -10.19
C TRP A 15 6.52 1.23 -9.24
N GLY A 16 6.76 1.43 -7.95
CA GLY A 16 5.83 1.19 -6.86
C GLY A 16 5.97 -0.21 -6.26
N GLY A 17 6.06 -0.28 -4.94
CA GLY A 17 6.18 -1.51 -4.18
C GLY A 17 7.55 -1.68 -3.55
N GLU A 18 8.61 -1.21 -4.22
CA GLU A 18 10.00 -1.34 -3.79
C GLU A 18 10.27 -0.69 -2.43
N GLN A 19 9.60 0.44 -2.14
CA GLN A 19 9.73 1.13 -0.85
C GLN A 19 9.12 0.33 0.30
N TYR A 20 8.00 -0.38 0.05
CA TYR A 20 7.37 -1.22 1.05
C TYR A 20 8.18 -2.49 1.26
N GLU A 21 8.59 -3.14 0.17
CA GLU A 21 9.40 -4.35 0.21
C GLU A 21 10.68 -4.16 1.04
N LEU A 22 11.45 -3.12 0.73
CA LEU A 22 12.71 -2.87 1.43
C LEU A 22 12.47 -2.46 2.89
N SER A 23 11.45 -1.65 3.17
CA SER A 23 11.09 -1.29 4.56
C SER A 23 10.74 -2.52 5.39
N PHE A 24 9.94 -3.43 4.82
CA PHE A 24 9.52 -4.66 5.46
C PHE A 24 10.70 -5.62 5.67
N LYS A 25 11.57 -5.79 4.67
CA LYS A 25 12.82 -6.55 4.78
C LYS A 25 13.67 -6.04 5.93
N ILE A 26 13.94 -4.73 5.98
CA ILE A 26 14.78 -4.12 7.02
C ILE A 26 14.20 -4.42 8.40
N TRP A 27 12.93 -4.07 8.66
CA TRP A 27 12.35 -4.21 9.99
C TRP A 27 12.12 -5.67 10.41
N GLN A 28 11.55 -6.49 9.54
CA GLN A 28 11.22 -7.88 9.90
C GLN A 28 12.48 -8.74 10.04
N CYS A 29 13.56 -8.44 9.30
CA CYS A 29 14.77 -9.27 9.25
C CYS A 29 15.93 -8.72 10.10
N GLY A 30 15.64 -7.91 11.12
CA GLY A 30 16.60 -7.53 12.18
C GLY A 30 17.36 -6.22 11.96
N GLY A 31 17.04 -5.47 10.91
CA GLY A 31 17.52 -4.11 10.70
C GLY A 31 16.63 -3.05 11.34
N GLN A 32 16.97 -1.79 11.10
CA GLN A 32 16.22 -0.61 11.55
C GLN A 32 16.26 0.47 10.48
N MET A 33 15.23 1.32 10.45
CA MET A 33 15.09 2.42 9.51
C MET A 33 14.85 3.72 10.27
N TYR A 34 15.55 4.79 9.88
CA TYR A 34 15.51 6.08 10.56
C TYR A 34 15.47 7.22 9.55
N ASP A 35 14.65 8.22 9.84
CA ASP A 35 14.78 9.54 9.24
C ASP A 35 15.78 10.35 10.06
N ALA A 36 16.79 10.94 9.40
CA ALA A 36 17.83 11.73 10.03
C ALA A 36 17.56 13.24 9.86
N PRO A 37 17.01 13.96 10.86
CA PRO A 37 16.54 15.34 10.69
C PRO A 37 17.63 16.35 10.28
N CYS A 38 18.90 16.00 10.58
CA CYS A 38 20.08 16.79 10.24
C CYS A 38 20.54 16.63 8.78
N SER A 39 20.06 15.60 8.06
CA SER A 39 20.35 15.37 6.64
C SER A 39 19.12 15.71 5.81
N ARG A 40 19.25 16.66 4.88
CA ARG A 40 18.11 17.19 4.13
C ARG A 40 18.41 17.20 2.64
N VAL A 41 17.50 16.64 1.85
CA VAL A 41 17.57 16.61 0.38
C VAL A 41 16.24 17.13 -0.17
N GLY A 42 16.30 18.08 -1.10
CA GLY A 42 15.10 18.58 -1.80
C GLY A 42 14.68 17.66 -2.93
N HIS A 43 13.40 17.31 -2.99
CA HIS A 43 12.81 16.51 -4.08
C HIS A 43 11.70 17.29 -4.78
N ILE A 44 11.76 17.38 -6.11
CA ILE A 44 10.72 18.04 -6.92
C ILE A 44 9.64 17.00 -7.26
N TYR A 45 8.47 17.14 -6.64
CA TYR A 45 7.31 16.32 -6.99
C TYR A 45 6.78 16.69 -8.37
N ARG A 46 6.55 15.66 -9.19
CA ARG A 46 6.02 15.81 -10.54
C ARG A 46 4.52 16.08 -10.49
N LYS A 47 4.02 16.93 -11.39
CA LYS A 47 2.56 17.14 -11.58
C LYS A 47 1.88 15.95 -12.27
N PHE A 48 2.59 15.29 -13.17
CA PHE A 48 2.13 14.13 -13.92
C PHE A 48 3.34 13.29 -14.35
N PRO A 49 3.18 11.98 -14.60
CA PRO A 49 4.24 11.15 -15.16
C PRO A 49 4.59 11.65 -16.57
N PRO A 50 5.86 12.03 -16.84
CA PRO A 50 6.29 12.58 -18.13
C PRO A 50 6.55 11.51 -19.20
N PHE A 51 6.29 10.24 -18.88
CA PHE A 51 6.59 9.09 -19.72
C PHE A 51 5.29 8.41 -20.18
N PRO A 52 5.29 7.79 -21.37
CA PRO A 52 4.13 7.07 -21.87
C PRO A 52 3.79 5.86 -20.97
N ASN A 53 2.55 5.39 -21.08
CA ASN A 53 2.14 4.14 -20.45
C ASN A 53 3.08 3.01 -20.92
N PRO A 54 3.70 2.26 -20.01
CA PRO A 54 4.66 1.23 -20.38
C PRO A 54 4.06 0.01 -21.07
N GLY A 55 2.74 -0.06 -21.24
CA GLY A 55 2.07 -1.16 -21.95
C GLY A 55 2.11 -2.50 -21.19
N ARG A 56 2.44 -2.47 -19.89
CA ARG A 56 2.58 -3.66 -19.02
C ARG A 56 1.35 -3.95 -18.15
N GLY A 57 0.16 -3.59 -18.64
CA GLY A 57 -1.08 -3.77 -17.87
C GLY A 57 -1.02 -3.10 -16.50
N ASP A 58 -1.67 -3.71 -15.50
CA ASP A 58 -1.64 -3.27 -14.10
C ASP A 58 -0.37 -3.75 -13.38
N PHE A 59 0.79 -3.25 -13.82
CA PHE A 59 2.07 -3.57 -13.19
C PHE A 59 2.15 -3.08 -11.74
N LEU A 60 1.45 -1.99 -11.39
CA LEU A 60 1.44 -1.45 -10.03
C LEU A 60 0.68 -2.37 -9.07
N GLY A 61 -0.51 -2.83 -9.47
CA GLY A 61 -1.25 -3.84 -8.74
C GLY A 61 -0.46 -5.14 -8.60
N ARG A 62 0.28 -5.54 -9.64
CA ARG A 62 1.14 -6.73 -9.62
C ARG A 62 2.25 -6.58 -8.59
N ASN A 63 2.96 -5.46 -8.60
CA ASN A 63 4.02 -5.18 -7.63
C ASN A 63 3.49 -5.19 -6.19
N TYR A 64 2.38 -4.50 -5.92
CA TYR A 64 1.77 -4.50 -4.59
C TYR A 64 1.35 -5.90 -4.16
N LYS A 65 0.82 -6.72 -5.07
CA LYS A 65 0.49 -8.11 -4.79
C LYS A 65 1.73 -8.93 -4.45
N ARG A 66 2.82 -8.81 -5.22
CA ARG A 66 4.09 -9.51 -4.92
C ARG A 66 4.58 -9.19 -3.52
N VAL A 67 4.58 -7.91 -3.14
CA VAL A 67 4.99 -7.48 -1.80
C VAL A 67 4.04 -8.02 -0.73
N ALA A 68 2.73 -7.92 -0.93
CA ALA A 68 1.73 -8.38 0.03
C ALA A 68 1.83 -9.88 0.29
N GLU A 69 1.90 -10.69 -0.77
CA GLU A 69 1.97 -12.16 -0.71
C GLU A 69 3.25 -12.70 -0.05
N VAL A 70 4.34 -11.93 -0.06
CA VAL A 70 5.62 -12.35 0.54
C VAL A 70 5.75 -11.82 1.96
N TRP A 71 5.35 -10.58 2.22
CA TRP A 71 5.77 -9.84 3.42
C TRP A 71 4.63 -9.47 4.38
N MET A 72 3.37 -9.53 3.97
CA MET A 72 2.25 -9.01 4.76
C MET A 72 1.39 -10.08 5.46
N ASP A 73 1.66 -11.37 5.23
CA ASP A 73 0.94 -12.47 5.86
C ASP A 73 -0.60 -12.30 5.74
N GLU A 74 -1.34 -12.51 6.83
CA GLU A 74 -2.80 -12.34 6.89
C GLU A 74 -3.26 -10.90 6.58
N TYR A 75 -2.40 -9.89 6.68
CA TYR A 75 -2.76 -8.50 6.42
C TYR A 75 -2.91 -8.18 4.94
N ALA A 76 -2.39 -9.02 4.04
CA ALA A 76 -2.64 -8.92 2.61
C ALA A 76 -4.15 -8.94 2.30
N GLU A 77 -4.94 -9.64 3.12
CA GLU A 77 -6.39 -9.74 2.98
C GLU A 77 -7.10 -8.38 3.09
N PHE A 78 -6.59 -7.46 3.92
CA PHE A 78 -7.18 -6.10 4.03
C PHE A 78 -6.98 -5.29 2.75
N ILE A 79 -5.89 -5.51 2.02
CA ILE A 79 -5.68 -4.91 0.69
C ILE A 79 -6.71 -5.47 -0.28
N TYR A 80 -6.93 -6.78 -0.28
CA TYR A 80 -7.84 -7.45 -1.21
C TYR A 80 -9.31 -7.12 -0.94
N LYS A 81 -9.70 -6.87 0.31
CA LYS A 81 -11.05 -6.36 0.64
C LYS A 81 -11.30 -4.98 0.02
N ARG A 82 -10.30 -4.09 0.06
CA ARG A 82 -10.40 -2.74 -0.52
C ARG A 82 -10.24 -2.73 -2.05
N ARG A 83 -9.45 -3.65 -2.60
CA ARG A 83 -9.18 -3.77 -4.04
C ARG A 83 -9.37 -5.22 -4.52
N PRO A 84 -10.62 -5.68 -4.69
CA PRO A 84 -10.93 -7.08 -5.01
C PRO A 84 -10.27 -7.62 -6.29
N HIS A 85 -10.08 -6.77 -7.31
CA HIS A 85 -9.43 -7.16 -8.58
C HIS A 85 -7.98 -7.66 -8.41
N LEU A 86 -7.30 -7.29 -7.33
CA LEU A 86 -5.95 -7.79 -7.05
C LEU A 86 -5.93 -9.29 -6.75
N ARG A 87 -7.05 -9.88 -6.29
CA ARG A 87 -7.12 -11.34 -6.05
C ARG A 87 -6.87 -12.15 -7.31
N SER A 88 -7.44 -11.72 -8.44
CA SER A 88 -7.31 -12.40 -9.73
C SER A 88 -6.01 -12.10 -10.47
N LEU A 89 -5.26 -11.08 -10.04
CA LEU A 89 -4.02 -10.68 -10.71
C LEU A 89 -2.90 -11.69 -10.45
N ASP A 90 -2.16 -12.10 -11.48
CA ASP A 90 -1.03 -13.00 -11.31
C ASP A 90 0.21 -12.24 -10.79
N PRO A 91 0.74 -12.54 -9.58
CA PRO A 91 1.98 -11.93 -9.09
C PRO A 91 3.22 -12.43 -9.84
N GLY A 92 3.14 -13.53 -10.60
CA GLY A 92 4.28 -14.28 -11.11
C GLY A 92 4.94 -15.11 -10.02
N ASP A 93 6.15 -15.63 -10.29
CA ASP A 93 6.85 -16.49 -9.32
C ASP A 93 7.34 -15.72 -8.09
N LEU A 94 7.04 -16.26 -6.91
CA LEU A 94 7.39 -15.72 -5.58
C LEU A 94 8.29 -16.68 -4.78
N THR A 95 8.69 -17.80 -5.37
CA THR A 95 9.40 -18.89 -4.68
C THR A 95 10.68 -18.40 -4.02
N GLU A 96 11.53 -17.70 -4.77
CA GLU A 96 12.80 -17.17 -4.25
C GLU A 96 12.59 -16.12 -3.15
N GLN A 97 11.59 -15.26 -3.28
CA GLN A 97 11.31 -14.21 -2.30
C GLN A 97 10.79 -14.81 -0.98
N LYS A 98 9.91 -15.82 -1.05
CA LYS A 98 9.44 -16.56 0.13
C LYS A 98 10.58 -17.34 0.78
N ALA A 99 11.44 -17.99 -0.01
CA ALA A 99 12.62 -18.71 0.49
C ALA A 99 13.63 -17.76 1.17
N LEU A 100 13.83 -16.57 0.61
CA LEU A 100 14.69 -15.54 1.21
C LEU A 100 14.17 -15.11 2.58
N ARG A 101 12.87 -14.81 2.70
CA ARG A 101 12.26 -14.44 3.99
C ARG A 101 12.44 -15.53 5.05
N GLN A 102 12.28 -16.80 4.66
CA GLN A 102 12.50 -17.95 5.55
C GLN A 102 13.97 -18.08 5.95
N LYS A 103 14.90 -17.99 4.98
CA LYS A 103 16.35 -18.09 5.21
C LYS A 103 16.86 -17.01 6.17
N LEU A 104 16.30 -15.80 6.09
CA LEU A 104 16.65 -14.68 6.96
C LEU A 104 15.98 -14.73 8.34
N HIS A 105 15.14 -15.74 8.60
CA HIS A 105 14.41 -15.89 9.86
C HIS A 105 13.64 -14.62 10.26
N CYS A 106 13.03 -13.96 9.27
CA CYS A 106 12.33 -12.70 9.49
C CYS A 106 11.09 -12.89 10.39
N LYS A 107 10.79 -11.86 11.18
CA LYS A 107 9.62 -11.80 12.05
C LYS A 107 8.31 -11.76 11.24
N PRO A 108 7.18 -12.21 11.79
CA PRO A 108 5.89 -12.12 11.12
C PRO A 108 5.44 -10.65 10.96
N PHE A 109 4.60 -10.38 9.97
CA PHE A 109 4.09 -9.03 9.71
C PHE A 109 3.25 -8.48 10.86
N LYS A 110 2.55 -9.36 11.60
CA LYS A 110 1.86 -8.99 12.84
C LYS A 110 2.79 -8.32 13.84
N TRP A 111 4.02 -8.80 14.01
CA TRP A 111 5.01 -8.16 14.89
C TRP A 111 5.37 -6.75 14.39
N PHE A 112 5.50 -6.57 13.08
CA PHE A 112 5.78 -5.26 12.48
C PHE A 112 4.64 -4.27 12.78
N MET A 113 3.39 -4.69 12.57
CA MET A 113 2.21 -3.87 12.85
C MET A 113 2.06 -3.52 14.34
N GLU A 114 2.34 -4.45 15.25
CA GLU A 114 2.16 -4.22 16.69
C GLU A 114 3.33 -3.47 17.35
N LYS A 115 4.55 -3.54 16.79
CA LYS A 115 5.77 -3.02 17.44
C LYS A 115 6.41 -1.86 16.71
N ILE A 116 6.25 -1.78 15.39
CA ILE A 116 6.92 -0.78 14.56
C ILE A 116 5.91 0.21 13.99
N ALA A 117 4.81 -0.27 13.41
CA ALA A 117 3.77 0.55 12.78
C ALA A 117 2.47 0.57 13.60
N TYR A 118 2.59 0.69 14.92
CA TYR A 118 1.45 0.58 15.85
C TYR A 118 0.48 1.77 15.75
N ASP A 119 0.96 2.93 15.34
CA ASP A 119 0.22 4.17 15.14
C ASP A 119 -0.52 4.21 13.79
N LEU A 120 -0.10 3.38 12.83
CA LEU A 120 -0.72 3.32 11.50
C LEU A 120 -2.21 2.99 11.58
N VAL A 121 -2.61 2.10 12.49
CA VAL A 121 -4.00 1.66 12.62
C VAL A 121 -4.90 2.69 13.29
N GLU A 122 -4.34 3.71 13.94
CA GLU A 122 -5.11 4.83 14.50
C GLU A 122 -5.63 5.75 13.39
N ILE A 123 -4.84 5.92 12.33
CA ILE A 123 -5.17 6.79 11.19
C ILE A 123 -5.83 6.00 10.06
N TYR A 124 -5.35 4.78 9.80
CA TYR A 124 -5.81 3.92 8.71
C TYR A 124 -6.19 2.54 9.24
N PRO A 125 -7.30 2.43 9.99
CA PRO A 125 -7.70 1.16 10.56
C PRO A 125 -7.93 0.12 9.44
N PRO A 126 -7.48 -1.14 9.61
CA PRO A 126 -7.70 -2.19 8.61
C PRO A 126 -9.17 -2.50 8.35
N ILE A 127 -10.01 -2.27 9.36
CA ILE A 127 -11.47 -2.32 9.30
C ILE A 127 -11.96 -0.95 9.75
N GLU A 128 -12.63 -0.24 8.85
CA GLU A 128 -13.16 1.08 9.17
C GLU A 128 -14.33 0.96 10.17
N PRO A 129 -14.43 1.88 11.14
CA PRO A 129 -15.57 1.91 12.05
C PRO A 129 -16.86 2.23 11.28
N ASP A 130 -18.00 1.82 11.84
CA ASP A 130 -19.29 2.13 11.25
C ASP A 130 -19.52 3.65 11.18
N ASP A 131 -20.17 4.09 10.10
CA ASP A 131 -20.56 5.48 9.93
C ASP A 131 -21.48 5.93 11.08
N PHE A 132 -21.23 7.12 11.63
CA PHE A 132 -22.14 7.72 12.61
C PHE A 132 -23.53 7.98 12.01
N ALA A 133 -23.56 8.41 10.75
CA ALA A 133 -24.77 8.64 9.98
C ALA A 133 -24.47 8.56 8.48
N TYR A 134 -25.42 8.01 7.72
CA TYR A 134 -25.40 8.01 6.25
C TYR A 134 -26.76 8.47 5.73
N GLY A 135 -26.79 9.20 4.61
CA GLY A 135 -28.04 9.66 3.99
C GLY A 135 -27.98 11.10 3.50
N GLU A 136 -29.14 11.73 3.36
CA GLU A 136 -29.25 13.15 3.00
C GLU A 136 -28.96 14.06 4.20
N ILE A 137 -28.37 15.21 3.93
CA ILE A 137 -28.19 16.28 4.92
C ILE A 137 -29.20 17.37 4.57
N ARG A 138 -30.29 17.44 5.34
CA ARG A 138 -31.41 18.39 5.13
C ARG A 138 -31.37 19.51 6.17
N ASN A 139 -31.56 20.75 5.72
CA ASN A 139 -31.63 21.90 6.61
C ASN A 139 -33.03 22.00 7.25
N ILE A 140 -33.11 22.13 8.58
CA ILE A 140 -34.39 22.25 9.31
C ILE A 140 -35.15 23.55 8.94
N GLY A 141 -34.43 24.64 8.66
CA GLY A 141 -35.02 25.93 8.26
C GLY A 141 -35.45 26.00 6.80
N ALA A 142 -35.11 25.00 5.99
CA ALA A 142 -35.55 24.87 4.60
C ALA A 142 -35.79 23.39 4.28
N PRO A 143 -36.91 22.82 4.75
CA PRO A 143 -37.20 21.39 4.64
C PRO A 143 -37.23 20.89 3.19
N GLU A 144 -37.49 21.76 2.21
CA GLU A 144 -37.48 21.45 0.78
C GLU A 144 -36.07 21.40 0.16
N MET A 145 -35.02 21.74 0.90
CA MET A 145 -33.64 21.78 0.40
C MET A 145 -32.71 20.76 1.10
N CYS A 146 -31.90 20.07 0.29
CA CYS A 146 -30.84 19.17 0.77
C CYS A 146 -29.46 19.67 0.31
N LEU A 147 -28.43 19.38 1.11
CA LEU A 147 -27.04 19.60 0.71
C LEU A 147 -26.71 18.71 -0.50
N ASP A 148 -26.36 19.35 -1.61
CA ASP A 148 -25.89 18.67 -2.81
C ASP A 148 -24.48 19.17 -3.17
N SER A 149 -23.63 18.24 -3.61
CA SER A 149 -22.25 18.54 -4.00
C SER A 149 -22.08 18.82 -5.50
N LYS A 150 -23.19 18.90 -6.26
CA LYS A 150 -23.22 19.13 -7.71
C LYS A 150 -22.22 18.27 -8.48
N LYS A 151 -22.04 17.01 -8.08
CA LYS A 151 -21.22 16.05 -8.83
C LYS A 151 -21.92 15.75 -10.16
N ARG A 152 -21.58 16.50 -11.21
CA ARG A 152 -21.77 16.06 -12.60
C ARG A 152 -21.16 14.68 -12.72
N ARG A 153 -21.97 13.69 -13.12
CA ARG A 153 -21.44 12.40 -13.57
C ARG A 153 -20.52 12.67 -14.75
N LYS A 154 -19.35 12.06 -14.75
CA LYS A 154 -18.35 12.19 -15.83
C LYS A 154 -18.82 11.58 -17.17
N ASP A 155 -19.99 10.94 -17.17
CA ASP A 155 -20.54 10.16 -18.29
C ASP A 155 -21.76 10.85 -18.95
N GLU A 156 -21.98 12.14 -18.67
CA GLU A 156 -23.04 12.96 -19.31
C GLU A 156 -22.44 14.14 -20.10
N GLU A 157 -21.58 13.84 -21.08
CA GLU A 157 -21.26 14.70 -22.24
C GLU A 157 -21.70 14.04 -23.54
#